data_AF-A0A7X7D9Q3-F1
#
_entry.id   AF-A0A7X7D9Q3-F1
#
_cell.length_a   1.000
_cell.length_b   1.000
_cell.length_c   1.000
_cell.angle_alpha   90.00
_cell.angle_beta   90.00
_cell.angle_gamma   90.00
#
_symmetry.space_group_name_H-M   'P 1'
#
loop_
_entity.id
_entity.type
_entity.pdbx_description
1 polymer ?
#
loop_
_entity_poly.entity_id
_entity_poly.type
_entity_poly.pdbx_seq_one_letter_code
_entity_poly.pdbx_strand_id
1 'polypeptide(L)'
;MVAPAEDPASEVTDEVTTPKQRLRPAREPRPDPAELLPPTESPRSAFRKRYGVAYDTQGPRIRIGVLWAASVALALAFRPLRPYGLATLYAVVAGAAALQVVDAWHAVRSGADRWVAALGASTLPMLATLGVGPLGAGLLAMVAASLVAAAIRQDRQMSLVAAAGHTVLSAGLCGMAAASMVLLADYEIGAVIILAVIVMVYDASDYVVGSGAGNGLEGPIAGGLFIAAVTAVFAVTNAPPFRGPDIWTFAVLAAVTCPAGQILASAMLPSASVRAPALRRLDSWLIVAPAWAGLVGLYLQRAA
;
A
#
# COMPACT_ATOMS: atom_id res chain seq x y z
N MET A 1 80.07 -24.47 73.23
CA MET A 1 80.28 -23.71 74.47
C MET A 1 78.89 -23.36 75.00
N VAL A 2 78.47 -24.04 76.06
CA VAL A 2 77.39 -23.74 77.03
C VAL A 2 76.01 -23.30 76.50
N ALA A 3 75.02 -24.17 76.75
CA ALA A 3 73.57 -24.00 76.66
C ALA A 3 73.00 -23.29 77.93
N PRO A 4 71.68 -23.26 78.24
CA PRO A 4 70.44 -23.07 77.45
C PRO A 4 69.48 -22.04 78.13
N ALA A 5 68.32 -21.78 77.52
CA ALA A 5 67.05 -21.49 78.22
C ALA A 5 65.91 -21.76 77.21
N GLU A 6 65.34 -22.97 77.23
CA GLU A 6 64.02 -23.32 77.81
C GLU A 6 62.80 -22.84 76.98
N ASP A 7 62.34 -23.80 76.17
CA ASP A 7 60.98 -24.24 75.73
C ASP A 7 59.75 -23.74 76.53
N PRO A 8 58.46 -23.97 76.12
CA PRO A 8 57.96 -24.85 75.05
C PRO A 8 56.71 -24.37 74.26
N ALA A 9 56.30 -25.19 73.29
CA ALA A 9 54.90 -25.62 73.02
C ALA A 9 54.31 -25.36 71.62
N SER A 10 53.86 -26.48 71.06
CA SER A 10 52.81 -26.73 70.06
C SER A 10 53.12 -26.43 68.59
N GLU A 11 53.46 -27.42 67.78
CA GLU A 11 52.62 -28.48 67.15
C GLU A 11 52.07 -28.06 65.77
N VAL A 12 52.75 -28.61 64.76
CA VAL A 12 52.32 -29.02 63.42
C VAL A 12 50.84 -28.80 63.09
N THR A 13 50.58 -28.09 61.99
CA THR A 13 49.31 -28.23 61.25
C THR A 13 49.58 -28.49 59.77
N ASP A 14 48.86 -29.50 59.31
CA ASP A 14 49.02 -30.23 58.05
C ASP A 14 48.82 -29.41 56.77
N GLU A 15 49.56 -29.88 55.77
CA GLU A 15 49.42 -29.76 54.33
C GLU A 15 47.98 -29.95 53.84
N VAL A 16 47.36 -28.93 53.20
CA VAL A 16 46.32 -29.17 52.16
C VAL A 16 46.31 -28.03 51.12
N THR A 17 46.67 -28.39 49.90
CA THR A 17 46.39 -27.76 48.60
C THR A 17 45.08 -26.93 48.52
N THR A 18 45.20 -25.64 48.22
CA THR A 18 44.07 -24.72 48.02
C THR A 18 43.28 -25.04 46.73
N PRO A 19 41.93 -25.06 46.73
CA PRO A 19 41.13 -25.51 45.60
C PRO A 19 41.02 -24.47 44.48
N LYS A 20 40.97 -24.94 43.23
CA LYS A 20 40.61 -24.19 42.04
C LYS A 20 39.36 -23.33 42.28
N GLN A 21 39.56 -22.02 42.31
CA GLN A 21 38.52 -21.00 42.36
C GLN A 21 37.66 -21.12 41.09
N ARG A 22 36.48 -21.76 41.20
CA ARG A 22 35.47 -21.77 40.13
C ARG A 22 35.07 -20.32 39.86
N LEU A 23 35.41 -19.82 38.67
CA LEU A 23 34.80 -18.62 38.10
C LEU A 23 33.28 -18.80 38.13
N ARG A 24 32.59 -18.03 38.98
CA ARG A 24 31.13 -17.86 38.90
C ARG A 24 30.82 -17.20 37.56
N PRO A 25 29.95 -17.75 36.71
CA PRO A 25 29.54 -17.05 35.50
C PRO A 25 28.90 -15.71 35.88
N ALA A 26 29.29 -14.65 35.18
CA ALA A 26 28.66 -13.33 35.31
C ALA A 26 27.16 -13.50 35.06
N ARG A 27 26.34 -13.05 36.02
CA ARG A 27 24.89 -13.10 35.91
C ARG A 27 24.50 -12.17 34.77
N GLU A 28 24.00 -12.71 33.66
CA GLU A 28 23.43 -11.90 32.58
C GLU A 28 22.40 -10.92 33.18
N PRO A 29 22.40 -9.64 32.75
CA PRO A 29 21.37 -8.69 33.17
C PRO A 29 20.00 -9.31 32.88
N ARG A 30 19.16 -9.42 33.92
CA ARG A 30 17.78 -9.88 33.72
C ARG A 30 17.11 -8.94 32.71
N PRO A 31 16.52 -9.46 31.62
CA PRO A 31 15.73 -8.63 30.71
C PRO A 31 14.68 -7.87 31.52
N ASP A 32 14.46 -6.60 31.20
CA ASP A 32 13.40 -5.81 31.81
C ASP A 32 12.08 -6.57 31.58
N PRO A 33 11.25 -6.82 32.63
CA PRO A 33 9.93 -7.42 32.44
C PRO A 33 9.09 -6.72 31.36
N ALA A 34 9.32 -5.42 31.11
CA ALA A 34 8.69 -4.67 30.04
C ALA A 34 9.07 -5.16 28.62
N GLU A 35 10.27 -5.72 28.42
CA GLU A 35 10.72 -6.31 27.15
C GLU A 35 10.19 -7.74 26.93
N LEU A 36 9.82 -8.42 28.02
CA LEU A 36 9.26 -9.78 27.99
C LEU A 36 7.75 -9.80 27.79
N LEU A 37 7.08 -8.66 27.99
CA LEU A 37 5.66 -8.52 27.72
C LEU A 37 5.45 -8.22 26.23
N PRO A 38 4.48 -8.88 25.56
CA PRO A 38 4.07 -8.43 24.24
C PRO A 38 3.66 -6.95 24.35
N PRO A 39 4.03 -6.10 23.37
CA PRO A 39 3.73 -4.68 23.43
C PRO A 39 2.25 -4.50 23.73
N THR A 40 1.95 -3.78 24.82
CA THR A 40 0.57 -3.54 25.26
C THR A 40 -0.19 -2.90 24.09
N GLU A 41 -1.11 -3.65 23.48
CA GLU A 41 -1.92 -3.11 22.39
C GLU A 41 -2.71 -1.93 22.96
N SER A 42 -2.32 -0.70 22.58
CA SER A 42 -3.11 0.48 22.89
C SER A 42 -4.54 0.26 22.40
N PRO A 43 -5.57 0.64 23.19
CA PRO A 43 -6.96 0.41 22.81
C PRO A 43 -7.25 1.13 21.49
N ARG A 44 -7.21 0.38 20.38
CA ARG A 44 -7.42 0.94 19.04
C ARG A 44 -8.86 1.45 18.95
N SER A 45 -9.03 2.72 18.58
CA SER A 45 -10.35 3.30 18.31
C SER A 45 -11.09 2.49 17.24
N ALA A 46 -12.43 2.48 17.28
CA ALA A 46 -13.26 1.74 16.31
C ALA A 46 -12.94 2.15 14.85
N PHE A 47 -12.65 3.44 14.63
CA PHE A 47 -12.20 3.96 13.34
C PHE A 47 -10.87 3.31 12.89
N ARG A 48 -9.87 3.22 13.79
CA ARG A 48 -8.58 2.58 13.48
C ARG A 48 -8.72 1.09 13.21
N LYS A 49 -9.62 0.39 13.90
CA LYS A 49 -9.92 -1.03 13.60
C LYS A 49 -10.55 -1.22 12.22
N ARG A 50 -11.36 -0.24 11.77
CA ARG A 50 -12.08 -0.32 10.50
C ARG A 50 -11.25 0.12 9.30
N TYR A 51 -10.45 1.18 9.43
CA TYR A 51 -9.78 1.85 8.32
C TYR A 51 -8.24 1.88 8.44
N GLY A 52 -7.68 1.47 9.58
CA GLY A 52 -6.23 1.51 9.80
C GLY A 52 -5.50 0.52 8.91
N VAL A 53 -4.57 1.03 8.10
CA VAL A 53 -3.64 0.20 7.33
C VAL A 53 -2.64 -0.43 8.31
N ALA A 54 -2.60 -1.76 8.35
CA ALA A 54 -1.61 -2.48 9.14
C ALA A 54 -0.33 -2.65 8.31
N TYR A 55 0.72 -1.90 8.66
CA TYR A 55 2.05 -2.07 8.07
C TYR A 55 2.72 -3.29 8.70
N ASP A 56 2.89 -4.33 7.89
CA ASP A 56 3.68 -5.50 8.26
C ASP A 56 5.11 -5.29 7.73
N THR A 57 6.07 -5.19 8.65
CA THR A 57 7.49 -5.00 8.33
C THR A 57 8.19 -6.30 7.93
N GLN A 58 7.53 -7.45 8.06
CA GLN A 58 8.13 -8.75 7.80
C GLN A 58 7.64 -9.32 6.45
N GLY A 59 8.59 -9.75 5.60
CA GLY A 59 8.32 -10.62 4.44
C GLY A 59 8.65 -10.04 3.04
N PRO A 60 8.29 -10.78 1.96
CA PRO A 60 8.70 -10.47 0.57
C PRO A 60 8.00 -9.24 -0.05
N ARG A 61 7.21 -8.49 0.73
CA ARG A 61 6.37 -7.37 0.25
C ARG A 61 7.19 -6.23 -0.34
N ILE A 62 8.37 -5.97 0.25
CA ILE A 62 9.33 -4.98 -0.27
C ILE A 62 9.78 -5.37 -1.67
N ARG A 63 10.12 -6.66 -1.89
CA ARG A 63 10.55 -7.16 -3.22
C ARG A 63 9.45 -6.98 -4.26
N ILE A 64 8.19 -7.27 -3.89
CA ILE A 64 7.04 -7.05 -4.77
C ILE A 64 6.83 -5.56 -5.07
N GLY A 65 7.04 -4.68 -4.09
CA GLY A 65 6.99 -3.23 -4.28
C GLY A 65 8.08 -2.73 -5.25
N VAL A 66 9.31 -3.22 -5.11
CA VAL A 66 10.41 -2.91 -6.02
C VAL A 66 10.11 -3.43 -7.43
N LEU A 67 9.62 -4.67 -7.56
CA LEU A 67 9.22 -5.25 -8.85
C LEU A 67 8.10 -4.45 -9.51
N TRP A 68 7.12 -3.98 -8.74
CA TRP A 68 6.06 -3.11 -9.22
C TRP A 68 6.62 -1.80 -9.77
N ALA A 69 7.45 -1.10 -8.97
CA ALA A 69 8.06 0.16 -9.38
C ALA A 69 8.91 -0.01 -10.64
N ALA A 70 9.72 -1.07 -10.70
CA ALA A 70 10.52 -1.41 -11.88
C ALA A 70 9.66 -1.72 -13.11
N SER A 71 8.54 -2.43 -12.94
CA SER A 71 7.62 -2.76 -14.04
C SER A 71 6.92 -1.52 -14.60
N VAL A 72 6.44 -0.63 -13.72
CA VAL A 72 5.84 0.65 -14.13
C VAL A 72 6.87 1.53 -14.83
N ALA A 73 8.07 1.65 -14.27
CA ALA A 73 9.16 2.43 -14.86
C ALA A 73 9.55 1.88 -16.24
N LEU A 74 9.69 0.56 -16.38
CA LEU A 74 10.02 -0.08 -17.65
C LEU A 74 8.93 0.14 -18.71
N ALA A 75 7.65 -0.01 -18.31
CA ALA A 75 6.51 0.25 -19.20
C ALA A 75 6.49 1.70 -19.69
N LEU A 76 6.76 2.67 -18.82
CA LEU A 76 6.76 4.09 -19.18
C LEU A 76 7.99 4.48 -20.03
N ALA A 77 9.18 3.95 -19.68
CA ALA A 77 10.44 4.26 -20.35
C ALA A 77 10.52 3.68 -21.77
N PHE A 78 10.03 2.47 -21.99
CA PHE A 78 10.14 1.81 -23.29
C PHE A 78 8.91 2.08 -24.17
N ARG A 79 9.05 3.00 -25.12
CA ARG A 79 7.96 3.50 -25.99
C ARG A 79 7.05 2.40 -26.58
N PRO A 80 7.56 1.28 -27.13
CA PRO A 80 6.71 0.21 -27.65
C PRO A 80 5.84 -0.49 -26.60
N LEU A 81 6.29 -0.54 -25.35
CA LEU A 81 5.56 -1.16 -24.24
C LEU A 81 4.61 -0.18 -23.55
N ARG A 82 4.66 1.12 -23.84
CA ARG A 82 3.93 2.12 -23.06
C ARG A 82 2.41 1.91 -23.03
N PRO A 83 1.68 1.86 -24.15
CA PRO A 83 0.24 1.68 -24.11
C PRO A 83 -0.14 0.27 -23.63
N TYR A 84 0.45 -0.76 -24.23
CA TYR A 84 0.03 -2.15 -24.00
C TYR A 84 0.61 -2.77 -22.73
N GLY A 85 1.87 -2.45 -22.40
CA GLY A 85 2.53 -2.92 -21.18
C GLY A 85 1.94 -2.29 -19.93
N LEU A 86 1.66 -0.99 -19.95
CA LEU A 86 0.99 -0.31 -18.83
C LEU A 86 -0.44 -0.84 -18.68
N ALA A 87 -1.19 -0.95 -19.78
CA ALA A 87 -2.54 -1.52 -19.74
C ALA A 87 -2.56 -2.96 -19.24
N THR A 88 -1.63 -3.81 -19.67
CA THR A 88 -1.52 -5.20 -19.20
C THR A 88 -1.19 -5.28 -17.72
N LEU A 89 -0.19 -4.52 -17.28
CA LEU A 89 0.23 -4.49 -15.88
C LEU A 89 -0.92 -4.07 -14.97
N TYR A 90 -1.58 -2.95 -15.30
CA TYR A 90 -2.69 -2.43 -14.51
C TYR A 90 -3.98 -3.25 -14.66
N ALA A 91 -4.23 -3.91 -15.80
CA ALA A 91 -5.35 -4.84 -15.97
C ALA A 91 -5.25 -6.03 -15.01
N VAL A 92 -4.07 -6.66 -14.93
CA VAL A 92 -3.85 -7.82 -14.06
C VAL A 92 -4.07 -7.43 -12.60
N VAL A 93 -3.52 -6.29 -12.17
CA VAL A 93 -3.67 -5.86 -10.77
C VAL A 93 -5.09 -5.40 -10.48
N ALA A 94 -5.77 -4.70 -11.39
CA ALA A 94 -7.16 -4.28 -11.22
C ALA A 94 -8.11 -5.47 -11.14
N GLY A 95 -7.95 -6.46 -12.01
CA GLY A 95 -8.69 -7.73 -11.96
C GLY A 95 -8.49 -8.47 -10.65
N ALA A 96 -7.22 -8.62 -10.21
CA ALA A 96 -6.90 -9.27 -8.95
C ALA A 96 -7.43 -8.49 -7.73
N ALA A 97 -7.42 -7.15 -7.77
CA ALA A 97 -7.97 -6.31 -6.71
C ALA A 97 -9.49 -6.43 -6.61
N ALA A 98 -10.20 -6.40 -7.75
CA ALA A 98 -11.64 -6.59 -7.79
C ALA A 98 -12.05 -7.99 -7.29
N LEU A 99 -11.30 -9.04 -7.68
CA LEU A 99 -11.47 -10.39 -7.14
C LEU A 99 -11.30 -10.42 -5.62
N GLN A 100 -10.21 -9.86 -5.10
CA GLN A 100 -9.95 -9.83 -3.66
C GLN A 100 -11.05 -9.12 -2.88
N VAL A 101 -11.61 -8.04 -3.42
CA VAL A 101 -12.74 -7.33 -2.81
C VAL A 101 -13.98 -8.23 -2.78
N VAL A 102 -14.33 -8.86 -3.90
CA VAL A 102 -15.51 -9.74 -3.98
C VAL A 102 -15.36 -10.97 -3.09
N ASP A 103 -14.21 -11.66 -3.17
CA ASP A 103 -13.93 -12.86 -2.37
C ASP A 103 -13.93 -12.55 -0.87
N ALA A 104 -13.39 -11.40 -0.46
CA ALA A 104 -13.43 -10.94 0.92
C ALA A 104 -14.87 -10.80 1.42
N TRP A 105 -15.75 -10.22 0.60
CA TRP A 105 -17.16 -10.09 0.96
C TRP A 105 -17.90 -11.41 0.90
N HIS A 106 -17.58 -12.32 -0.04
CA HIS A 106 -18.14 -13.67 -0.07
C HIS A 106 -17.91 -14.46 1.20
N ALA A 107 -16.79 -14.23 1.90
CA ALA A 107 -16.53 -14.83 3.20
C ALA A 107 -17.51 -14.37 4.31
N VAL A 108 -18.23 -13.26 4.10
CA VAL A 108 -19.15 -12.65 5.07
C VAL A 108 -20.61 -12.65 4.59
N ARG A 109 -20.84 -12.50 3.29
CA ARG A 109 -22.15 -12.45 2.62
C ARG A 109 -22.05 -12.93 1.18
N SER A 110 -22.97 -13.76 0.71
CA SER A 110 -23.02 -14.18 -0.70
C SER A 110 -23.55 -13.05 -1.61
N GLY A 111 -23.32 -13.14 -2.93
CA GLY A 111 -24.13 -12.36 -3.90
C GLY A 111 -23.39 -11.66 -5.05
N ALA A 112 -22.10 -11.35 -4.95
CA ALA A 112 -21.36 -10.68 -6.04
C ALA A 112 -20.77 -11.68 -7.06
N ASP A 113 -20.70 -11.36 -8.36
CA ASP A 113 -20.07 -12.25 -9.34
C ASP A 113 -18.58 -11.94 -9.49
N ARG A 114 -17.74 -12.88 -9.01
CA ARG A 114 -16.29 -12.76 -9.02
C ARG A 114 -15.71 -12.54 -10.42
N TRP A 115 -16.26 -13.22 -11.44
CA TRP A 115 -15.67 -13.21 -12.77
C TRP A 115 -16.05 -11.94 -13.52
N VAL A 116 -17.29 -11.49 -13.36
CA VAL A 116 -17.71 -10.20 -13.92
C VAL A 116 -16.89 -9.07 -13.29
N ALA A 117 -16.62 -9.12 -11.98
CA ALA A 117 -15.79 -8.12 -11.33
C ALA A 117 -14.35 -8.12 -11.87
N ALA A 118 -13.73 -9.30 -11.96
CA ALA A 118 -12.35 -9.47 -12.43
C ALA A 118 -12.16 -9.02 -13.87
N LEU A 119 -13.00 -9.54 -14.77
CA LEU A 119 -12.94 -9.28 -16.20
C LEU A 119 -13.33 -7.83 -16.49
N GLY A 120 -14.35 -7.31 -15.80
CA GLY A 120 -14.73 -5.91 -15.84
C GLY A 120 -13.55 -5.00 -15.52
N ALA A 121 -12.94 -5.17 -14.35
CA ALA A 121 -11.79 -4.36 -13.92
C ALA A 121 -10.59 -4.47 -14.85
N SER A 122 -10.31 -5.68 -15.37
CA SER A 122 -9.17 -5.93 -16.27
C SER A 122 -9.36 -5.32 -17.65
N THR A 123 -10.61 -5.24 -18.13
CA THR A 123 -10.92 -4.78 -19.49
C THR A 123 -10.86 -3.25 -19.60
N LEU A 124 -11.18 -2.51 -18.53
CA LEU A 124 -11.19 -1.04 -18.55
C LEU A 124 -9.83 -0.41 -18.96
N PRO A 125 -8.67 -0.77 -18.37
CA PRO A 125 -7.39 -0.23 -18.83
C PRO A 125 -7.01 -0.65 -20.25
N MET A 126 -7.52 -1.79 -20.75
CA MET A 126 -7.35 -2.16 -22.16
C MET A 126 -8.18 -1.27 -23.07
N LEU A 127 -9.43 -0.99 -22.73
CA LEU A 127 -10.28 -0.08 -23.50
C LEU A 127 -9.75 1.37 -23.46
N ALA A 128 -9.07 1.76 -22.38
CA ALA A 128 -8.41 3.05 -22.29
C ALA A 128 -7.31 3.24 -23.36
N THR A 129 -6.69 2.17 -23.88
CA THR A 129 -5.73 2.30 -25.01
C THR A 129 -6.40 2.71 -26.32
N LEU A 130 -7.74 2.62 -26.38
CA LEU A 130 -8.55 3.05 -27.52
C LEU A 130 -9.20 4.43 -27.28
N GLY A 131 -8.92 5.07 -26.14
CA GLY A 131 -9.41 6.38 -25.76
C GLY A 131 -10.67 6.36 -24.87
N VAL A 132 -11.20 7.57 -24.62
CA VAL A 132 -12.28 7.81 -23.64
C VAL A 132 -13.61 7.20 -24.07
N GLY A 133 -13.94 7.24 -25.36
CA GLY A 133 -15.20 6.71 -25.89
C GLY A 133 -15.37 5.21 -25.63
N PRO A 134 -14.42 4.36 -26.08
CA PRO A 134 -14.43 2.93 -25.80
C PRO A 134 -14.39 2.60 -24.30
N LEU A 135 -13.62 3.34 -23.50
CA LEU A 135 -13.63 3.19 -22.04
C LEU A 135 -15.03 3.43 -21.45
N GLY A 136 -15.70 4.50 -21.86
CA GLY A 136 -17.08 4.82 -21.43
C GLY A 136 -18.07 3.73 -21.83
N ALA A 137 -17.99 3.23 -23.07
CA ALA A 137 -18.82 2.11 -23.53
C ALA A 137 -18.53 0.82 -22.73
N GLY A 138 -17.26 0.55 -22.41
CA GLY A 138 -16.85 -0.56 -21.56
C GLY A 138 -17.42 -0.51 -20.16
N LEU A 139 -17.42 0.67 -19.53
CA LEU A 139 -18.05 0.88 -18.23
C LEU A 139 -19.55 0.55 -18.27
N LEU A 140 -20.27 1.06 -19.29
CA LEU A 140 -21.70 0.78 -19.46
C LEU A 140 -21.97 -0.71 -19.70
N ALA A 141 -21.15 -1.36 -20.53
CA ALA A 141 -21.24 -2.80 -20.78
C ALA A 141 -20.99 -3.62 -19.51
N MET A 142 -20.01 -3.21 -18.68
CA MET A 142 -19.73 -3.83 -17.40
C MET A 142 -20.89 -3.68 -16.41
N VAL A 143 -21.56 -2.51 -16.37
CA VAL A 143 -22.77 -2.31 -15.56
C VAL A 143 -23.88 -3.25 -16.03
N ALA A 144 -24.14 -3.31 -17.34
CA ALA A 144 -25.14 -4.21 -17.92
C ALA A 144 -24.83 -5.69 -17.62
N ALA A 145 -23.57 -6.11 -17.79
CA ALA A 145 -23.13 -7.47 -17.49
C ALA A 145 -23.30 -7.81 -15.99
N SER A 146 -23.05 -6.84 -15.10
CA SER A 146 -23.25 -7.01 -13.66
C SER A 146 -24.73 -7.22 -13.31
N LEU A 147 -25.64 -6.47 -13.95
CA LEU A 147 -27.09 -6.65 -13.79
C LEU A 147 -27.56 -8.00 -14.31
N VAL A 148 -27.09 -8.42 -15.49
CA VAL A 148 -27.43 -9.71 -16.09
C VAL A 148 -26.93 -10.87 -15.22
N ALA A 149 -25.68 -10.81 -14.74
CA ALA A 149 -25.13 -11.84 -13.86
C ALA A 149 -25.90 -11.93 -12.53
N ALA A 150 -26.26 -10.78 -11.93
CA ALA A 150 -27.09 -10.73 -10.74
C ALA A 150 -28.49 -11.29 -10.97
N ALA A 151 -29.08 -11.08 -12.15
CA ALA A 151 -30.39 -11.61 -12.52
C ALA A 151 -30.37 -13.14 -12.71
N ILE A 152 -29.29 -13.70 -13.27
CA ILE A 152 -29.15 -15.14 -13.50
C ILE A 152 -28.89 -15.88 -12.18
N ARG A 153 -28.06 -15.32 -11.29
CA ARG A 153 -27.59 -15.99 -10.07
C ARG A 153 -28.41 -15.63 -8.83
N GLN A 154 -29.71 -15.38 -8.99
CA GLN A 154 -30.59 -14.83 -7.94
C GLN A 154 -30.22 -15.32 -6.54
N ASP A 155 -29.62 -14.43 -5.76
CA ASP A 155 -29.30 -14.69 -4.37
C ASP A 155 -30.50 -14.30 -3.52
N ARG A 156 -30.98 -15.22 -2.67
CA ARG A 156 -32.11 -14.94 -1.77
C ARG A 156 -31.77 -13.90 -0.69
N GLN A 157 -30.48 -13.65 -0.45
CA GLN A 157 -30.02 -12.74 0.60
C GLN A 157 -29.79 -11.30 0.12
N MET A 158 -29.72 -11.05 -1.19
CA MET A 158 -29.44 -9.72 -1.74
C MET A 158 -30.41 -9.36 -2.86
N SER A 159 -30.82 -8.09 -2.89
CA SER A 159 -31.53 -7.57 -4.05
C SER A 159 -30.60 -7.55 -5.27
N LEU A 160 -31.18 -7.67 -6.47
CA LEU A 160 -30.46 -7.62 -7.75
C LEU A 160 -29.55 -6.38 -7.84
N VAL A 161 -30.08 -5.22 -7.43
CA VAL A 161 -29.34 -3.94 -7.46
C VAL A 161 -28.17 -3.96 -6.49
N ALA A 162 -28.32 -4.56 -5.30
CA ALA A 162 -27.23 -4.64 -4.33
C ALA A 162 -26.09 -5.57 -4.80
N ALA A 163 -26.44 -6.72 -5.38
CA ALA A 163 -25.48 -7.67 -5.94
C ALA A 163 -24.71 -7.07 -7.14
N ALA A 164 -25.43 -6.47 -8.09
CA ALA A 164 -24.83 -5.78 -9.22
C ALA A 164 -23.99 -4.58 -8.77
N GLY A 165 -24.50 -3.77 -7.84
CA GLY A 165 -23.82 -2.59 -7.30
C GLY A 165 -22.48 -2.94 -6.64
N HIS A 166 -22.39 -4.08 -5.95
CA HIS A 166 -21.13 -4.53 -5.35
C HIS A 166 -20.09 -4.93 -6.42
N THR A 167 -20.54 -5.57 -7.50
CA THR A 167 -19.70 -5.94 -8.65
C THR A 167 -19.22 -4.68 -9.38
N VAL A 168 -20.13 -3.73 -9.62
CA VAL A 168 -19.84 -2.43 -10.25
C VAL A 168 -18.87 -1.60 -9.42
N LEU A 169 -19.05 -1.53 -8.10
CA LEU A 169 -18.15 -0.75 -7.22
C LEU A 169 -16.74 -1.35 -7.20
N SER A 170 -16.63 -2.67 -7.03
CA SER A 170 -15.32 -3.34 -7.00
C SER A 170 -14.58 -3.22 -8.33
N ALA A 171 -15.26 -3.54 -9.43
CA ALA A 171 -14.66 -3.51 -10.76
C ALA A 171 -14.43 -2.09 -11.27
N GLY A 172 -15.41 -1.22 -11.08
CA GLY A 172 -15.38 0.17 -11.51
C GLY A 172 -14.27 0.95 -10.82
N LEU A 173 -14.16 0.91 -9.49
CA LEU A 173 -13.13 1.66 -8.78
C LEU A 173 -11.71 1.15 -9.10
N CYS A 174 -11.49 -0.17 -9.07
CA CYS A 174 -10.17 -0.73 -9.37
C CYS A 174 -9.79 -0.53 -10.84
N GLY A 175 -10.72 -0.78 -11.75
CA GLY A 175 -10.48 -0.67 -13.18
C GLY A 175 -10.39 0.78 -13.67
N MET A 176 -11.11 1.73 -13.06
CA MET A 176 -10.97 3.16 -13.39
C MET A 176 -9.63 3.71 -12.91
N ALA A 177 -9.17 3.35 -11.71
CA ALA A 177 -7.84 3.74 -11.23
C ALA A 177 -6.74 3.28 -12.22
N ALA A 178 -6.85 2.03 -12.68
CA ALA A 178 -6.00 1.45 -13.71
C ALA A 178 -6.13 2.16 -15.07
N ALA A 179 -7.35 2.39 -15.54
CA ALA A 179 -7.62 3.03 -16.82
C ALA A 179 -7.13 4.48 -16.86
N SER A 180 -7.22 5.22 -15.74
CA SER A 180 -6.71 6.59 -15.65
C SER A 180 -5.20 6.69 -15.86
N MET A 181 -4.44 5.69 -15.41
CA MET A 181 -2.99 5.63 -15.67
C MET A 181 -2.69 5.42 -17.16
N VAL A 182 -3.47 4.58 -17.83
CA VAL A 182 -3.34 4.32 -19.27
C VAL A 182 -3.72 5.57 -20.07
N LEU A 183 -4.85 6.21 -19.74
CA LEU A 183 -5.26 7.47 -20.38
C LEU A 183 -4.24 8.58 -20.18
N LEU A 184 -3.69 8.74 -18.97
CA LEU A 184 -2.67 9.74 -18.70
C LEU A 184 -1.41 9.53 -19.55
N ALA A 185 -1.00 8.28 -19.77
CA ALA A 185 0.13 7.98 -20.62
C ALA A 185 -0.09 8.34 -22.10
N ASP A 186 -1.35 8.42 -22.53
CA ASP A 186 -1.76 8.88 -23.87
C ASP A 186 -1.94 10.41 -23.92
N TYR A 187 -2.54 11.01 -22.88
CA TYR A 187 -2.73 12.45 -22.77
C TYR A 187 -1.42 13.21 -22.72
N GLU A 188 -0.55 12.86 -21.76
CA GLU A 188 0.72 13.52 -21.55
C GLU A 188 1.65 12.68 -20.69
N ILE A 189 2.74 12.19 -21.30
CA ILE A 189 3.68 11.28 -20.64
C ILE A 189 4.34 11.89 -19.40
N GLY A 190 4.64 13.20 -19.42
CA GLY A 190 5.22 13.87 -18.26
C GLY A 190 4.31 13.79 -17.05
N ALA A 191 2.99 13.97 -17.26
CA ALA A 191 2.01 13.95 -16.18
C ALA A 191 1.86 12.56 -15.54
N VAL A 192 1.87 11.47 -16.33
CA VAL A 192 1.79 10.11 -15.77
C VAL A 192 3.07 9.73 -15.01
N ILE A 193 4.24 10.14 -15.50
CA ILE A 193 5.52 9.88 -14.83
C ILE A 193 5.57 10.62 -13.49
N ILE A 194 5.23 11.91 -13.48
CA ILE A 194 5.21 12.73 -12.27
C ILE A 194 4.24 12.14 -11.23
N LEU A 195 3.02 11.79 -11.65
CA LEU A 195 2.05 11.13 -10.78
C LEU A 195 2.63 9.82 -10.20
N ALA A 196 3.25 8.99 -11.04
CA ALA A 196 3.81 7.73 -10.59
C ALA A 196 4.93 7.92 -9.57
N VAL A 197 5.82 8.89 -9.78
CA VAL A 197 6.86 9.22 -8.80
C VAL A 197 6.24 9.73 -7.50
N ILE A 198 5.25 10.62 -7.56
CA ILE A 198 4.55 11.17 -6.39
C ILE A 198 3.91 10.06 -5.56
N VAL A 199 3.16 9.15 -6.20
CA VAL A 199 2.48 8.05 -5.48
C VAL A 199 3.49 7.06 -4.92
N MET A 200 4.54 6.72 -5.67
CA MET A 200 5.59 5.80 -5.17
C MET A 200 6.33 6.38 -3.97
N VAL A 201 6.64 7.68 -3.99
CA VAL A 201 7.28 8.37 -2.87
C VAL A 201 6.33 8.48 -1.69
N TYR A 202 5.06 8.78 -1.93
CA TYR A 202 4.04 8.76 -0.88
C TYR A 202 3.96 7.39 -0.20
N ASP A 203 3.77 6.31 -0.96
CA ASP A 203 3.64 4.95 -0.43
C ASP A 203 4.91 4.51 0.31
N ALA A 204 6.09 4.86 -0.20
CA ALA A 204 7.36 4.53 0.44
C ALA A 204 7.52 5.27 1.78
N SER A 205 7.25 6.57 1.81
CA SER A 205 7.36 7.39 3.03
C SER A 205 6.29 7.03 4.05
N ASP A 206 5.06 6.78 3.60
CA ASP A 206 3.96 6.30 4.44
C ASP A 206 4.32 4.95 5.10
N TYR A 207 4.89 4.02 4.34
CA TYR A 207 5.38 2.75 4.89
C TYR A 207 6.53 2.92 5.88
N VAL A 208 7.57 3.68 5.50
CA VAL A 208 8.78 3.85 6.32
C VAL A 208 8.45 4.52 7.65
N VAL A 209 7.70 5.61 7.63
CA VAL A 209 7.33 6.33 8.87
C VAL A 209 6.20 5.64 9.60
N GLY A 210 5.15 5.21 8.88
CA GLY A 210 3.97 4.57 9.46
C GLY A 210 4.27 3.23 10.14
N SER A 211 5.32 2.52 9.72
CA SER A 211 5.73 1.26 10.36
C SER A 211 6.36 1.44 11.75
N GLY A 212 6.95 2.61 12.04
CA GLY A 212 7.53 2.96 13.34
C GLY A 212 6.64 3.84 14.23
N ALA A 213 5.50 4.28 13.71
CA ALA A 213 4.64 5.28 14.33
C ALA A 213 3.77 4.76 15.47
N GLY A 214 3.54 5.60 16.48
CA GLY A 214 2.61 5.32 17.58
C GLY A 214 1.13 5.46 17.19
N ASN A 215 0.85 6.20 16.10
CA ASN A 215 -0.49 6.48 15.59
C ASN A 215 -0.61 6.25 14.08
N GLY A 216 -1.85 6.18 13.57
CA GLY A 216 -2.12 5.91 12.16
C GLY A 216 -2.09 7.13 11.24
N LEU A 217 -1.61 8.28 11.71
CA LEU A 217 -1.57 9.53 10.94
C LEU A 217 -0.15 9.94 10.54
N GLU A 218 0.86 9.55 11.32
CA GLU A 218 2.26 9.86 11.06
C GLU A 218 2.72 9.40 9.66
N GLY A 219 2.32 8.20 9.22
CA GLY A 219 2.62 7.70 7.88
C GLY A 219 2.06 8.61 6.77
N PRO A 220 0.74 8.83 6.69
CA PRO A 220 0.16 9.68 5.66
C PRO A 220 0.66 11.13 5.68
N ILE A 221 0.91 11.69 6.86
CA ILE A 221 1.49 13.03 7.00
C ILE A 221 2.91 13.07 6.43
N ALA A 222 3.74 12.09 6.76
CA ALA A 222 5.08 11.97 6.19
C ALA A 222 5.03 11.84 4.67
N GLY A 223 4.16 10.97 4.15
CA GLY A 223 3.89 10.85 2.72
C GLY A 223 3.58 12.20 2.07
N GLY A 224 2.65 12.97 2.66
CA GLY A 224 2.30 14.31 2.17
C GLY A 224 3.47 15.31 2.17
N LEU A 225 4.31 15.31 3.21
CA LEU A 225 5.51 16.15 3.26
C LEU A 225 6.54 15.77 2.18
N PHE A 226 6.71 14.47 1.93
CA PHE A 226 7.60 14.00 0.86
C PHE A 226 7.06 14.29 -0.54
N ILE A 227 5.74 14.28 -0.75
CA ILE A 227 5.12 14.80 -1.98
C ILE A 227 5.54 16.26 -2.19
N ALA A 228 5.44 17.11 -1.15
CA ALA A 228 5.85 18.52 -1.26
C ALA A 228 7.33 18.68 -1.61
N ALA A 229 8.21 17.89 -1.02
CA ALA A 229 9.64 17.91 -1.31
C ALA A 229 9.95 17.53 -2.77
N VAL A 230 9.37 16.44 -3.28
CA VAL A 230 9.52 16.02 -4.69
C VAL A 230 8.91 17.04 -5.65
N THR A 231 7.76 17.61 -5.28
CA THR A 231 7.10 18.66 -6.05
C THR A 231 7.98 19.89 -6.19
N ALA A 232 8.69 20.30 -5.14
CA ALA A 232 9.64 21.41 -5.22
C ALA A 232 10.75 21.16 -6.26
N VAL A 233 11.24 19.92 -6.36
CA VAL A 233 12.24 19.55 -7.39
C VAL A 233 11.64 19.70 -8.80
N PHE A 234 10.44 19.18 -9.02
CA PHE A 234 9.75 19.30 -10.32
C PHE A 234 9.41 20.76 -10.67
N ALA A 235 9.01 21.57 -9.69
CA ALA A 235 8.70 22.99 -9.87
C ALA A 235 9.96 23.79 -10.28
N VAL A 236 11.10 23.55 -9.61
CA VAL A 236 12.38 24.23 -9.91
C VAL A 236 12.93 23.79 -11.27
N THR A 237 12.79 22.51 -11.61
CA THR A 237 13.27 21.97 -12.89
C THR A 237 12.34 22.23 -14.07
N ASN A 238 11.14 22.78 -13.83
CA ASN A 238 10.09 22.99 -14.84
C ASN A 238 9.78 21.70 -15.61
N ALA A 239 9.60 20.60 -14.89
CA ALA A 239 9.32 19.30 -15.48
C ALA A 239 8.00 19.34 -16.30
N PRO A 240 8.03 19.12 -17.63
CA PRO A 240 6.82 19.10 -18.44
C PRO A 240 5.80 18.07 -17.93
N PRO A 241 4.49 18.34 -18.03
CA PRO A 241 3.87 19.50 -18.68
C PRO A 241 3.71 20.74 -17.80
N PHE A 242 4.06 20.67 -16.52
CA PHE A 242 3.77 21.73 -15.58
C PHE A 242 4.81 22.85 -15.65
N ARG A 243 4.36 24.11 -15.58
CA ARG A 243 5.23 25.28 -15.54
C ARG A 243 5.28 25.84 -14.13
N GLY A 244 6.49 25.94 -13.57
CA GLY A 244 6.76 26.55 -12.26
C GLY A 244 5.74 26.16 -11.17
N PRO A 245 4.88 27.09 -10.71
CA PRO A 245 4.01 26.87 -9.56
C PRO A 245 2.81 25.94 -9.83
N ASP A 246 2.43 25.67 -11.08
CA ASP A 246 1.20 24.92 -11.42
C ASP A 246 1.16 23.52 -10.78
N ILE A 247 2.33 22.88 -10.67
CA ILE A 247 2.45 21.54 -10.09
C ILE A 247 2.06 21.48 -8.62
N TRP A 248 2.10 22.60 -7.88
CA TRP A 248 1.69 22.63 -6.48
C TRP A 248 0.20 22.34 -6.30
N THR A 249 -0.65 22.75 -7.25
CA THR A 249 -2.07 22.39 -7.22
C THR A 249 -2.26 20.87 -7.33
N PHE A 250 -1.48 20.24 -8.20
CA PHE A 250 -1.47 18.79 -8.38
C PHE A 250 -0.87 18.05 -7.17
N ALA A 251 0.16 18.62 -6.54
CA ALA A 251 0.74 18.07 -5.32
C ALA A 251 -0.24 18.10 -4.14
N VAL A 252 -0.98 19.20 -3.96
CA VAL A 252 -2.04 19.29 -2.95
C VAL A 252 -3.13 18.26 -3.23
N LEU A 253 -3.55 18.13 -4.49
CA LEU A 253 -4.51 17.09 -4.89
C LEU A 253 -3.99 15.70 -4.48
N ALA A 254 -2.75 15.36 -4.81
CA ALA A 254 -2.17 14.06 -4.49
C ALA A 254 -2.04 13.83 -2.97
N ALA A 255 -1.57 14.83 -2.21
CA ALA A 255 -1.43 14.73 -0.76
C ALA A 255 -2.75 14.46 -0.03
N VAL A 256 -3.88 14.93 -0.58
CA VAL A 256 -5.22 14.66 -0.04
C VAL A 256 -5.79 13.33 -0.56
N THR A 257 -5.64 13.07 -1.85
CA THR A 257 -6.31 11.94 -2.51
C THR A 257 -5.62 10.60 -2.32
N CYS A 258 -4.31 10.56 -2.09
CA CYS A 258 -3.60 9.31 -1.76
C CYS A 258 -4.12 8.69 -0.44
N PRO A 259 -4.15 9.40 0.71
CA PRO A 259 -4.70 8.83 1.93
C PRO A 259 -6.21 8.56 1.81
N ALA A 260 -6.95 9.40 1.08
CA ALA A 260 -8.36 9.13 0.82
C ALA A 260 -8.56 7.81 0.04
N GLY A 261 -7.67 7.49 -0.89
CA GLY A 261 -7.65 6.22 -1.62
C GLY A 261 -7.40 5.02 -0.71
N GLN A 262 -6.44 5.11 0.22
CA GLN A 262 -6.18 4.09 1.23
C GLN A 262 -7.38 3.84 2.16
N ILE A 263 -8.10 4.91 2.55
CA ILE A 263 -9.34 4.83 3.33
C ILE A 263 -10.44 4.16 2.51
N LEU A 264 -10.61 4.55 1.24
CA LEU A 264 -11.58 3.96 0.33
C LEU A 264 -11.31 2.46 0.12
N ALA A 265 -10.07 2.05 -0.12
CA ALA A 265 -9.70 0.65 -0.24
C ALA A 265 -10.04 -0.15 1.02
N SER A 266 -9.83 0.44 2.21
CA SER A 266 -10.22 -0.19 3.48
C SER A 266 -11.74 -0.26 3.64
N ALA A 267 -12.48 0.73 3.14
CA ALA A 267 -13.95 0.74 3.13
C ALA A 267 -14.53 -0.30 2.16
N MET A 268 -13.84 -0.59 1.06
CA MET A 268 -14.19 -1.64 0.10
C MET A 268 -14.07 -3.05 0.68
N LEU A 269 -13.36 -3.24 1.79
CA LEU A 269 -13.20 -4.55 2.44
C LEU A 269 -14.13 -4.72 3.65
N PRO A 270 -14.48 -5.96 4.04
CA PRO A 270 -15.24 -6.22 5.26
C PRO A 270 -14.48 -5.85 6.55
N SER A 271 -13.15 -5.83 6.53
CA SER A 271 -12.30 -5.25 7.58
C SER A 271 -10.95 -4.85 6.98
N ALA A 272 -10.28 -3.87 7.60
CA ALA A 272 -8.96 -3.44 7.13
C ALA A 272 -7.87 -4.52 7.24
N SER A 273 -8.08 -5.53 8.10
CA SER A 273 -7.17 -6.65 8.31
C SER A 273 -7.24 -7.74 7.23
N VAL A 274 -8.23 -7.68 6.33
CA VAL A 274 -8.33 -8.67 5.23
C VAL A 274 -7.11 -8.56 4.31
N ARG A 275 -6.55 -9.71 3.97
CA ARG A 275 -5.41 -9.80 3.05
C ARG A 275 -5.85 -9.55 1.62
N ALA A 276 -5.65 -8.33 1.13
CA ALA A 276 -5.94 -7.93 -0.26
C ALA A 276 -4.73 -7.23 -0.91
N PRO A 277 -3.64 -7.96 -1.24
CA PRO A 277 -2.37 -7.36 -1.67
C PRO A 277 -2.44 -6.61 -3.00
N ALA A 278 -3.34 -6.99 -3.92
CA ALA A 278 -3.51 -6.28 -5.19
C ALA A 278 -4.29 -4.98 -4.96
N LEU A 279 -5.35 -5.01 -4.14
CA LEU A 279 -6.07 -3.80 -3.75
C LEU A 279 -5.15 -2.81 -3.01
N ARG A 280 -4.33 -3.31 -2.07
CA ARG A 280 -3.33 -2.50 -1.34
C ARG A 280 -2.18 -1.98 -2.21
N ARG A 281 -2.07 -2.43 -3.47
CA ARG A 281 -1.15 -1.85 -4.44
C ARG A 281 -1.79 -0.73 -5.25
N LEU A 282 -3.12 -0.75 -5.37
CA LEU A 282 -3.93 0.24 -6.08
C LEU A 282 -4.59 1.26 -5.16
N ASP A 283 -4.46 1.14 -3.85
CA ASP A 283 -5.28 1.87 -2.89
C ASP A 283 -5.09 3.39 -2.98
N SER A 284 -3.86 3.89 -2.94
CA SER A 284 -3.55 5.31 -3.18
C SER A 284 -4.04 5.76 -4.57
N TRP A 285 -3.96 4.87 -5.56
CA TRP A 285 -4.35 5.12 -6.96
C TRP A 285 -5.86 5.26 -7.17
N LEU A 286 -6.70 4.68 -6.29
CA LEU A 286 -8.15 4.62 -6.45
C LEU A 286 -8.80 5.99 -6.67
N ILE A 287 -8.24 7.03 -6.03
CA ILE A 287 -8.76 8.39 -6.12
C ILE A 287 -7.78 9.31 -6.85
N VAL A 288 -6.48 9.24 -6.54
CA VAL A 288 -5.51 10.18 -7.12
C VAL A 288 -5.41 10.03 -8.64
N ALA A 289 -5.42 8.81 -9.18
CA ALA A 289 -5.25 8.60 -10.63
C ALA A 289 -6.41 9.19 -11.46
N PRO A 290 -7.70 8.91 -11.18
CA PRO A 290 -8.79 9.53 -11.93
C PRO A 290 -8.90 11.04 -11.70
N ALA A 291 -8.67 11.52 -10.46
CA ALA A 291 -8.70 12.95 -10.19
C ALA A 291 -7.59 13.69 -10.94
N TRP A 292 -6.39 13.13 -10.95
CA TRP A 292 -5.25 13.66 -11.69
C TRP A 292 -5.49 13.61 -13.20
N ALA A 293 -6.00 12.51 -13.75
CA ALA A 293 -6.34 12.39 -15.17
C ALA A 293 -7.36 13.44 -15.62
N GLY A 294 -8.42 13.64 -14.83
CA GLY A 294 -9.40 14.69 -15.09
C GLY A 294 -8.79 16.08 -15.05
N LEU A 295 -7.98 16.38 -14.03
CA LEU A 295 -7.36 17.70 -13.88
C LEU A 295 -6.31 17.99 -14.97
N VAL A 296 -5.52 17.00 -15.38
CA VAL A 296 -4.59 17.12 -16.52
C VAL A 296 -5.36 17.34 -17.81
N GLY A 297 -6.44 16.60 -18.06
CA GLY A 297 -7.28 16.81 -19.24
C GLY A 297 -7.79 18.26 -19.33
N LEU A 298 -8.27 18.81 -18.20
CA LEU A 298 -8.70 20.22 -18.12
C LEU A 298 -7.54 21.21 -18.27
N TYR A 299 -6.37 20.89 -17.72
CA TYR A 299 -5.17 21.72 -17.83
C TYR A 299 -4.70 21.84 -19.28
N LEU A 300 -4.62 20.72 -19.99
CA LEU A 300 -4.20 20.68 -21.39
C LEU A 300 -5.20 21.38 -22.31
N GLN A 301 -6.50 21.24 -22.07
CA GLN A 301 -7.54 21.94 -22.84
C GLN A 301 -7.45 23.47 -22.73
N ARG A 302 -7.00 24.01 -21.58
CA ARG A 302 -6.83 25.46 -21.39
C ARG A 302 -5.50 25.99 -21.94
N ALA A 303 -4.53 25.11 -22.15
CA ALA A 303 -3.22 25.45 -22.66
C ALA A 303 -3.12 25.37 -24.20
N ALA A 304 -4.11 24.77 -24.86
CA ALA A 304 -4.29 24.72 -26.31
C ALA A 304 -5.08 25.93 -26.81
#